data_AF-A0A3C1G0B2-F1
#
_entry.id   AF-A0A3C1G0B2-F1
#
_cell.length_a   1.000
_cell.length_b   1.000
_cell.length_c   1.000
_cell.angle_alpha   90.00
_cell.angle_beta   90.00
_cell.angle_gamma   90.00
#
_symmetry.space_group_name_H-M   'P 1'
#
loop_
_entity.id
_entity.type
_entity.pdbx_description
1 polymer ?
#
loop_
_entity_poly.entity_id
_entity_poly.type
_entity_poly.pdbx_seq_one_letter_code
_entity_poly.pdbx_strand_id
1 'polypeptide(L)'
;MGMGATRTLERVLAATGNLAAAESSFEAAVDVSNGGVLWALPALIANGLLRHTEQYFRLPNGYYSVTHIFLILGYMALCGIKT
;
A
#
# COMPACT_ATOMS: atom_id res chain seq x y z
N MET A 1 -9.41 1.18 -8.93
CA MET A 1 -7.95 1.27 -8.69
C MET A 1 -7.55 2.73 -8.86
N GLY A 2 -6.77 3.29 -7.93
CA GLY A 2 -6.42 4.72 -7.94
C GLY A 2 -5.50 5.10 -9.10
N MET A 3 -5.57 6.36 -9.55
CA MET A 3 -4.65 6.92 -10.54
C MET A 3 -3.34 7.31 -9.86
N GLY A 4 -2.23 6.72 -10.30
CA GLY A 4 -0.89 7.10 -9.85
C GLY A 4 -0.52 8.54 -10.22
N ALA A 5 0.44 9.11 -9.49
CA ALA A 5 1.04 10.43 -9.75
C ALA A 5 0.11 11.66 -9.66
N THR A 6 -1.14 11.50 -9.19
CA THR A 6 -2.08 12.62 -9.02
C THR A 6 -1.82 13.45 -7.77
N ARG A 7 -1.23 12.86 -6.72
CA ARG A 7 -0.91 13.55 -5.46
C ARG A 7 0.41 14.32 -5.53
N THR A 8 0.42 15.41 -6.28
CA THR A 8 1.63 16.21 -6.56
C THR A 8 2.30 16.77 -5.30
N LEU A 9 1.52 17.31 -4.35
CA LEU A 9 2.06 17.90 -3.12
C LEU A 9 2.81 16.86 -2.27
N GLU A 10 2.18 15.72 -1.98
CA GLU A 10 2.81 14.63 -1.22
C GLU A 10 4.08 14.11 -1.91
N ARG A 11 4.09 14.05 -3.25
CA ARG A 11 5.30 13.65 -3.99
C ARG A 11 6.44 14.66 -3.87
N VAL A 12 6.14 15.96 -3.90
CA VAL A 12 7.14 17.02 -3.72
C VAL A 12 7.68 16.99 -2.28
N LEU A 13 6.80 16.83 -1.29
CA LEU A 13 7.20 16.72 0.11
C LEU A 13 8.06 15.48 0.35
N ALA A 14 7.69 14.33 -0.23
CA ALA A 14 8.51 13.12 -0.19
C ALA A 14 9.88 13.31 -0.84
N ALA A 15 9.95 13.94 -2.02
CA ALA A 15 11.20 14.19 -2.72
C ALA A 15 12.13 15.16 -1.98
N THR A 16 11.56 16.07 -1.19
CA THR A 16 12.31 17.03 -0.35
C THR A 16 12.58 16.52 1.05
N GLY A 17 12.21 15.27 1.38
CA GLY A 17 12.40 14.67 2.71
C GLY A 17 11.46 15.19 3.80
N ASN A 18 10.48 16.02 3.43
CA ASN A 18 9.50 16.64 4.33
C ASN A 18 8.25 15.78 4.55
N LEU A 19 8.20 14.57 3.99
CA LEU A 19 7.10 13.61 4.20
C LEU A 19 7.66 12.28 4.69
N ALA A 20 7.14 11.80 5.83
CA ALA A 20 7.50 10.47 6.35
C ALA A 20 6.87 9.35 5.51
N ALA A 21 5.57 9.46 5.24
CA ALA A 21 4.80 8.58 4.35
C ALA A 21 3.54 9.31 3.88
N ALA A 22 3.05 8.98 2.68
CA ALA A 22 1.71 9.41 2.24
C ALA A 22 0.62 8.68 3.04
N GLU A 23 -0.53 9.31 3.26
CA GLU A 23 -1.67 8.65 3.93
C GLU A 23 -2.47 7.81 2.94
N SER A 24 -2.84 6.59 3.33
CA SER A 24 -3.77 5.77 2.54
C SER A 24 -5.22 6.18 2.82
N SER A 25 -5.93 6.65 1.81
CA SER A 25 -7.37 6.97 1.89
C SER A 25 -8.20 5.95 1.12
N PHE A 26 -9.28 5.48 1.73
CA PHE A 26 -10.24 4.57 1.09
C PHE A 26 -11.53 5.31 0.83
N GLU A 27 -12.05 5.17 -0.39
CA GLU A 27 -13.29 5.79 -0.83
C GLU A 27 -14.26 4.71 -1.32
N ALA A 28 -15.55 4.95 -1.14
CA ALA A 28 -16.57 4.05 -1.66
C ALA A 28 -16.50 4.04 -3.19
N ALA A 29 -16.43 2.85 -3.78
CA ALA A 29 -16.40 2.65 -5.22
C ALA A 29 -17.34 1.51 -5.59
N VAL A 30 -18.06 1.69 -6.69
CA VAL A 30 -18.92 0.66 -7.30
C VAL A 30 -18.15 0.00 -8.44
N ASP A 31 -18.35 -1.30 -8.62
CA ASP A 31 -17.80 -2.08 -9.73
C ASP A 31 -16.26 -2.08 -9.81
N VAL A 32 -15.62 -2.30 -8.65
CA VAL A 32 -14.16 -2.45 -8.61
C VAL A 32 -13.75 -3.82 -9.15
N SER A 33 -13.04 -3.83 -10.28
CA SER A 33 -12.47 -5.05 -10.83
C SER A 33 -11.64 -5.80 -9.79
N ASN A 34 -11.83 -7.12 -9.69
CA ASN A 34 -11.19 -7.98 -8.69
C ASN A 34 -11.48 -7.57 -7.23
N GLY A 35 -12.64 -6.96 -6.94
CA GLY A 35 -13.01 -6.52 -5.60
C GLY A 35 -12.94 -7.60 -4.51
N GLY A 36 -13.10 -8.89 -4.86
CA GLY A 36 -12.91 -10.01 -3.93
C GLY A 36 -11.51 -10.08 -3.32
N VAL A 37 -10.49 -9.59 -4.04
CA VAL A 37 -9.12 -9.49 -3.52
C VAL A 37 -9.02 -8.47 -2.39
N LEU A 38 -9.77 -7.36 -2.45
CA LEU A 38 -9.86 -6.38 -1.36
C LEU A 38 -10.39 -7.04 -0.08
N TRP A 39 -11.27 -8.03 -0.21
CA TRP A 39 -11.84 -8.78 0.90
C TRP A 39 -10.88 -9.85 1.47
N ALA A 40 -10.01 -10.41 0.63
CA ALA A 40 -8.99 -11.36 1.05
C ALA A 40 -7.80 -10.69 1.79
N LEU A 41 -7.52 -9.41 1.50
CA LEU A 41 -6.42 -8.69 2.13
C LEU A 41 -6.52 -8.62 3.68
N PRO A 42 -7.67 -8.28 4.30
CA PRO A 42 -7.83 -8.38 5.76
C PRO A 42 -7.49 -9.75 6.33
N ALA A 43 -7.86 -10.83 5.64
CA ALA A 43 -7.51 -12.18 6.07
C ALA A 43 -5.99 -12.41 6.03
N LEU A 44 -5.31 -11.93 4.99
CA LEU A 44 -3.84 -12.02 4.89
C LEU A 44 -3.15 -11.20 6.00
N ILE A 45 -3.66 -10.01 6.32
CA ILE A 45 -3.16 -9.18 7.41
C ILE A 45 -3.35 -9.88 8.76
N ALA A 46 -4.52 -10.48 9.00
CA ALA A 46 -4.80 -11.25 10.22
C ALA A 46 -3.86 -12.46 10.37
N ASN A 47 -3.44 -13.08 9.26
CA ASN A 47 -2.44 -14.14 9.24
C ASN A 47 -1.00 -13.65 9.46
N GLY A 48 -0.79 -12.34 9.64
CA GLY A 48 0.48 -11.78 10.10
C GLY A 48 1.35 -11.15 9.01
N LEU A 49 0.78 -10.78 7.86
CA LEU A 49 1.51 -10.07 6.78
C LEU A 49 2.36 -8.90 7.29
N LEU A 50 1.84 -8.14 8.25
CA LEU A 50 2.47 -6.94 8.82
C LEU A 50 3.03 -7.16 10.23
N ARG A 51 2.97 -8.39 10.78
CA ARG A 51 3.26 -8.65 12.21
C ARG A 51 4.68 -8.24 12.62
N HIS A 52 5.63 -8.41 11.72
CA HIS A 52 7.06 -8.19 12.01
C HIS A 52 7.67 -7.09 11.14
N THR A 53 6.86 -6.34 10.40
CA THR A 53 7.38 -5.36 9.45
C THR A 53 8.13 -4.22 10.15
N GLU A 54 7.62 -3.73 11.28
CA GLU A 54 8.28 -2.65 12.03
C GLU A 54 9.54 -3.11 12.78
N GLN A 55 9.65 -4.40 13.10
CA GLN A 55 10.83 -4.95 13.78
C GLN A 55 12.02 -5.09 12.83
N TYR A 56 11.80 -5.55 11.60
CA TYR A 56 12.88 -5.92 10.69
C TYR A 56 13.10 -4.93 9.54
N PHE A 57 12.10 -4.11 9.20
CA PHE A 57 12.19 -3.18 8.07
C PHE A 57 12.16 -1.74 8.56
N ARG A 58 13.23 -1.00 8.25
CA ARG A 58 13.28 0.45 8.40
C ARG A 58 13.51 1.05 7.03
N LEU A 59 12.54 1.83 6.57
CA LEU A 59 12.66 2.63 5.36
C LEU A 59 12.97 4.08 5.71
N PRO A 60 13.75 4.80 4.88
CA PRO A 60 13.85 6.24 4.99
C PRO A 60 12.49 6.90 4.69
N ASN A 61 12.35 8.15 5.14
CA ASN A 61 11.21 8.99 4.80
C ASN A 61 11.00 9.05 3.28
N GLY A 62 9.76 8.96 2.85
CA GLY A 62 9.42 8.98 1.44
C GLY A 62 7.93 8.91 1.19
N TYR A 63 7.54 8.61 -0.06
CA TYR A 63 6.13 8.53 -0.42
C TYR A 63 5.50 7.20 0.01
N TYR A 64 6.24 6.10 -0.13
CA TYR A 64 5.77 4.76 0.20
C TYR A 64 6.33 4.28 1.54
N SER A 65 5.44 3.89 2.45
CA SER A 65 5.81 3.24 3.71
C SER A 65 6.05 1.74 3.50
N VAL A 66 6.63 1.08 4.52
CA VAL A 66 6.74 -0.38 4.58
C VAL A 66 5.36 -1.04 4.37
N THR A 67 4.33 -0.52 5.03
CA THR A 67 2.95 -0.99 4.89
C THR A 67 2.47 -0.92 3.45
N HIS A 68 2.70 0.20 2.74
CA HIS A 68 2.30 0.32 1.33
C HIS A 68 2.93 -0.77 0.47
N ILE A 69 4.22 -1.05 0.66
CA ILE A 69 4.95 -2.05 -0.12
C ILE A 69 4.39 -3.45 0.12
N PHE A 70 4.20 -3.84 1.38
CA PHE A 70 3.65 -5.16 1.72
C PHE A 70 2.20 -5.34 1.28
N LEU A 71 1.38 -4.29 1.35
CA LEU A 71 0.01 -4.34 0.84
C LEU A 71 -0.01 -4.55 -0.68
N ILE A 72 0.84 -3.84 -1.44
CA ILE A 72 0.95 -4.05 -2.89
C ILE A 72 1.42 -5.46 -3.20
N LEU A 73 2.44 -5.98 -2.49
CA LEU A 73 2.89 -7.36 -2.65
C LEU A 73 1.79 -8.37 -2.34
N GLY A 74 1.03 -8.17 -1.26
CA GLY A 74 -0.13 -9.00 -0.91
C GLY A 74 -1.20 -8.97 -1.99
N TYR A 75 -1.52 -7.79 -2.54
CA TYR A 75 -2.44 -7.65 -3.66
C TYR A 75 -1.96 -8.38 -4.91
N MET A 76 -0.69 -8.24 -5.29
CA MET A 76 -0.14 -8.92 -6.47
C MET A 76 -0.19 -10.44 -6.30
N ALA A 77 0.13 -10.95 -5.11
CA ALA A 77 0.05 -12.37 -4.79
C ALA A 77 -1.40 -12.89 -4.85
N LEU A 78 -2.35 -12.17 -4.26
CA LEU A 78 -3.77 -12.54 -4.30
C LEU A 78 -4.38 -12.45 -5.70
N CYS A 79 -3.92 -11.50 -6.52
CA CYS A 79 -4.30 -11.40 -7.94
C CYS A 79 -3.65 -12.50 -8.81
N GLY A 80 -2.76 -13.32 -8.26
CA GLY A 80 -2.08 -14.39 -9.01
C GLY A 80 -1.14 -13.87 -10.10
N ILE A 81 -0.57 -12.67 -9.93
CA ILE A 81 0.41 -12.13 -10.86
C ILE A 81 1.65 -13.02 -10.80
N LYS A 82 1.98 -13.68 -11.92
CA LYS A 82 3.20 -14.47 -12.04
C LYS A 82 4.38 -13.50 -12.16
N THR A 83 5.27 -13.54 -11.16
CA THR A 83 6.56 -12.84 -11.16
C THR A 83 7.55 -13.51 -12.10
#